data_AF-A0A1J3F7P4-F1
#
_entry.id   AF-A0A1J3F7P4-F1
#
_cell.length_a   1.000
_cell.length_b   1.000
_cell.length_c   1.000
_cell.angle_alpha   90.00
_cell.angle_beta   90.00
_cell.angle_gamma   90.00
#
_symmetry.space_group_name_H-M   'P 1'
#
loop_
_entity.id
_entity.type
_entity.pdbx_description
1 polymer ?
#
loop_
_entity_poly.entity_id
_entity_poly.type
_entity_poly.pdbx_seq_one_letter_code
_entity_poly.pdbx_strand_id
1 'polypeptide(L)'
;ENVALGERSERDSGRIPLPWELVQPILRILGHCLMGLKVEDREVSEAANKACQSLYLRSLHDINPKAILAAGSLLRLREMALDPKNQMDHTDILN
;
A
#
# COMPACT_ATOMS: atom_id res chain seq x y z
N GLU A 1 -0.79 27.93 31.55
CA GLU A 1 0.02 27.66 30.35
C GLU A 1 1.29 26.93 30.79
N ASN A 2 1.84 26.08 29.92
CA ASN A 2 3.00 25.16 30.09
C ASN A 2 2.60 23.67 30.12
N VAL A 3 2.16 23.19 28.95
CA VAL A 3 2.16 21.76 28.63
C VAL A 3 3.60 21.39 28.25
N ALA A 4 4.19 20.48 29.04
CA ALA A 4 5.48 19.90 28.76
C ALA A 4 5.44 19.19 27.40
N LEU A 5 6.15 19.76 26.42
CA LEU A 5 6.43 19.09 25.15
C LEU A 5 7.44 17.99 25.46
N GLY A 6 6.96 16.74 25.51
CA GLY A 6 7.82 15.58 25.60
C GLY A 6 8.80 15.59 24.44
N GLU A 7 10.08 15.79 24.75
CA GLU A 7 11.18 15.64 23.80
C GLU A 7 11.10 14.24 23.18
N ARG A 8 10.66 14.19 21.93
CA ARG A 8 10.76 13.00 21.11
C ARG A 8 12.25 12.82 20.85
N SER A 9 12.91 11.97 21.65
CA SER A 9 14.31 11.62 21.49
C SER A 9 14.56 11.23 20.03
N GLU A 10 15.16 12.16 19.28
CA GLU A 10 15.66 12.00 17.93
C GLU A 10 16.87 11.07 17.97
N ARG A 11 16.63 9.79 18.25
CA ARG A 11 17.48 8.76 17.71
C ARG A 11 17.18 8.73 16.22
N ASP A 12 17.91 9.57 15.48
CA ASP A 12 18.03 9.50 14.03
C ASP A 12 18.54 8.10 13.68
N SER A 13 17.60 7.17 13.68
CA SER A 13 17.77 5.81 13.23
C SER A 13 17.91 5.97 11.73
N GLY A 14 19.14 6.16 11.27
CA GLY A 14 19.47 6.61 9.92
C GLY A 14 18.51 6.01 8.89
N ARG A 15 17.80 6.87 8.16
CA ARG A 15 16.80 6.44 7.19
C ARG A 15 17.46 5.55 6.15
N ILE A 16 16.95 4.33 6.02
CA ILE A 16 17.40 3.39 4.99
C ILE A 16 16.88 3.90 3.64
N PRO A 17 17.76 4.22 2.68
CA PRO A 17 17.33 4.61 1.33
C PRO A 17 16.68 3.41 0.65
N LEU A 18 15.50 3.64 0.04
CA LEU A 18 14.77 2.61 -0.68
C LEU A 18 14.81 2.90 -2.19
N PRO A 19 15.78 2.34 -2.93
CA PRO A 19 15.88 2.53 -4.37
C PRO A 19 14.70 1.87 -5.10
N TRP A 20 14.35 2.42 -6.27
CA TRP A 20 13.18 2.00 -7.04
C TRP A 20 13.23 0.51 -7.43
N GLU A 21 14.42 -0.03 -7.65
CA GLU A 21 14.70 -1.42 -8.00
C GLU A 21 14.18 -2.39 -6.92
N LEU A 22 14.17 -1.97 -5.65
CA LEU A 22 13.58 -2.73 -4.55
C LEU A 22 12.08 -2.45 -4.39
N VAL A 23 11.62 -1.24 -4.72
CA VAL A 23 10.19 -0.90 -4.67
C VAL A 23 9.39 -1.75 -5.67
N GLN A 24 9.95 -2.02 -6.85
CA GLN A 24 9.27 -2.82 -7.89
C GLN A 24 8.82 -4.22 -7.43
N PRO A 25 9.69 -5.10 -6.87
CA PRO A 25 9.25 -6.39 -6.35
C PRO A 25 8.31 -6.25 -5.14
N ILE A 26 8.51 -5.25 -4.27
CA ILE A 26 7.60 -4.98 -3.15
C ILE A 26 6.18 -4.72 -3.67
N LEU A 27 6.02 -3.85 -4.67
CA LEU A 27 4.72 -3.55 -5.27
C LEU A 27 4.05 -4.78 -5.89
N ARG A 28 4.82 -5.66 -6.54
CA ARG A 28 4.28 -6.91 -7.11
C ARG A 28 3.75 -7.85 -6.04
N ILE A 29 4.52 -8.02 -4.95
CA ILE A 29 4.10 -8.84 -3.80
C ILE A 29 2.85 -8.26 -3.16
N LEU A 30 2.83 -6.96 -2.88
CA LEU A 30 1.65 -6.28 -2.33
C LEU A 30 0.44 -6.38 -3.25
N GLY A 31 0.64 -6.24 -4.57
CA GLY A 31 -0.43 -6.43 -5.55
C GLY A 31 -1.03 -7.83 -5.50
N HIS A 32 -0.20 -8.86 -5.37
CA HIS A 32 -0.66 -10.23 -5.21
C HIS A 32 -1.41 -10.44 -3.88
N CYS A 33 -0.91 -9.92 -2.76
CA CYS A 33 -1.58 -10.01 -1.46
C CYS A 33 -2.94 -9.29 -1.43
N LEU A 34 -3.08 -8.20 -2.19
CA LEU A 34 -4.31 -7.40 -2.22
C LEU A 34 -5.37 -7.95 -3.18
N MET A 35 -4.96 -8.47 -4.34
CA MET A 35 -5.88 -8.79 -5.46
C MET A 35 -5.82 -10.26 -5.90
N GLY A 36 -4.75 -10.98 -5.56
CA GLY A 36 -4.49 -12.34 -6.06
C GLY A 36 -4.84 -13.46 -5.07
N LEU A 37 -5.14 -13.13 -3.82
CA LEU A 37 -5.55 -14.12 -2.83
C LEU A 37 -7.06 -14.40 -2.93
N LYS A 38 -7.42 -15.65 -2.64
CA LYS A 38 -8.82 -16.05 -2.46
C LYS A 38 -9.43 -15.24 -1.31
N VAL A 39 -10.73 -15.01 -1.38
CA VAL A 39 -11.53 -14.18 -0.44
C VAL A 39 -11.30 -14.54 1.04
N GLU A 40 -10.86 -15.77 1.33
CA GLU A 40 -10.67 -16.28 2.68
C GLU A 40 -9.45 -15.69 3.42
N ASP A 41 -8.51 -15.06 2.73
CA ASP A 41 -7.25 -14.61 3.34
C ASP A 41 -7.26 -13.11 3.72
N ARG A 42 -8.27 -12.73 4.50
CA ARG A 42 -8.56 -11.35 4.86
C ARG A 42 -7.45 -10.70 5.70
N GLU A 43 -6.77 -11.48 6.54
CA GLU A 43 -5.68 -10.98 7.39
C GLU A 43 -4.48 -10.54 6.55
N VAL A 44 -4.10 -11.35 5.55
CA VAL A 44 -3.00 -11.03 4.63
C VAL A 44 -3.34 -9.81 3.78
N SER A 45 -4.58 -9.72 3.28
CA SER A 45 -5.04 -8.56 2.50
C SER A 45 -5.00 -7.27 3.33
N GLU A 46 -5.42 -7.31 4.60
CA GLU A 46 -5.40 -6.13 5.47
C GLU A 46 -3.97 -5.73 5.87
N ALA A 47 -3.10 -6.69 6.16
CA ALA A 47 -1.68 -6.42 6.41
C ALA A 47 -1.00 -5.80 5.17
N ALA A 48 -1.30 -6.32 3.98
CA ALA A 48 -0.80 -5.78 2.72
C ALA A 48 -1.32 -4.36 2.44
N ASN A 49 -2.56 -4.06 2.78
CA ASN A 49 -3.12 -2.71 2.68
C ASN A 49 -2.34 -1.71 3.55
N LYS A 50 -2.11 -2.05 4.81
CA LYS A 50 -1.32 -1.22 5.74
C LYS A 50 0.13 -1.04 5.27
N ALA A 51 0.73 -2.12 4.74
CA ALA A 51 2.07 -2.06 4.15
C ALA A 51 2.11 -1.16 2.91
N CYS A 52 1.11 -1.23 2.03
CA CYS A 52 0.98 -0.38 0.85
C CYS A 52 0.79 1.10 1.21
N GLN A 53 -0.03 1.41 2.22
CA GLN A 53 -0.17 2.78 2.76
C GLN A 53 1.15 3.32 3.31
N SER A 54 1.87 2.50 4.07
CA SER A 54 3.19 2.85 4.60
C SER A 54 4.21 3.10 3.49
N LEU A 55 4.19 2.28 2.43
CA LEU A 55 5.03 2.46 1.24
C LEU A 55 4.68 3.74 0.49
N TYR A 56 3.39 4.07 0.35
CA TYR A 56 2.94 5.32 -0.27
C TYR A 56 3.41 6.54 0.51
N LEU A 57 3.20 6.57 1.83
CA LEU A 57 3.68 7.65 2.70
C LEU A 57 5.20 7.80 2.66
N ARG A 58 5.93 6.67 2.65
CA ARG A 58 7.38 6.68 2.46
C ARG A 58 7.77 7.27 1.09
N SER A 59 7.07 6.88 0.03
CA SER A 59 7.35 7.38 -1.33
C SER A 59 7.11 8.88 -1.47
N LEU A 60 6.10 9.43 -0.77
CA LEU A 60 5.88 10.87 -0.66
C LEU A 60 7.05 11.57 0.05
N HIS A 61 7.50 10.98 1.15
CA HIS A 61 8.63 11.50 1.91
C HIS A 61 9.94 11.47 1.09
N ASP A 62 10.17 10.39 0.33
CA ASP A 62 11.35 10.21 -0.52
C ASP A 62 11.24 10.97 -1.87
N ILE A 63 10.10 11.62 -2.13
CA ILE A 63 9.81 12.38 -3.35
C ILE A 63 10.08 11.54 -4.61
N ASN A 64 9.71 10.24 -4.57
CA ASN A 64 9.88 9.33 -5.70
C ASN A 64 8.57 9.23 -6.50
N PRO A 65 8.42 9.95 -7.63
CA PRO A 65 7.17 10.01 -8.37
C PRO A 65 6.71 8.65 -8.91
N LYS A 66 7.64 7.76 -9.30
CA LYS A 66 7.30 6.42 -9.79
C LYS A 66 6.68 5.58 -8.67
N ALA A 67 7.27 5.64 -7.48
CA ALA A 67 6.78 4.91 -6.31
C ALA A 67 5.46 5.48 -5.77
N ILE A 68 5.32 6.82 -5.73
CA ILE A 68 4.07 7.49 -5.37
C ILE A 68 2.94 7.03 -6.28
N LEU A 69 3.14 7.11 -7.60
CA LEU A 69 2.12 6.71 -8.58
C LEU A 69 1.77 5.23 -8.44
N ALA A 70 2.76 4.34 -8.39
CA ALA A 70 2.49 2.92 -8.36
C ALA A 70 1.81 2.46 -7.06
N ALA A 71 2.27 2.93 -5.89
CA ALA A 71 1.65 2.59 -4.61
C ALA A 71 0.24 3.21 -4.48
N GLY A 72 0.06 4.47 -4.91
CA GLY A 72 -1.24 5.14 -4.88
C GLY A 72 -2.25 4.48 -5.83
N SER A 73 -1.83 4.08 -7.02
CA SER A 73 -2.66 3.31 -7.95
C SER A 73 -3.11 1.98 -7.34
N LEU A 74 -2.22 1.28 -6.63
CA LEU A 74 -2.56 0.00 -6.01
C LEU A 74 -3.58 0.15 -4.86
N LEU A 75 -3.46 1.20 -4.04
CA LEU A 75 -4.47 1.52 -3.01
C LEU A 75 -5.85 1.79 -3.64
N ARG A 76 -5.88 2.56 -4.72
CA ARG A 76 -7.12 2.87 -5.43
C ARG A 76 -7.73 1.64 -6.11
N LEU A 77 -6.92 0.75 -6.67
CA LEU A 77 -7.40 -0.53 -7.22
C LEU A 77 -8.04 -1.41 -6.15
N ARG A 78 -7.45 -1.47 -4.96
CA ARG A 78 -8.05 -2.17 -3.81
C ARG A 78 -9.42 -1.59 -3.46
N GLU A 79 -9.53 -0.26 -3.35
CA GLU A 79 -10.82 0.40 -3.06
C GLU A 79 -11.87 0.07 -4.12
N MET A 80 -11.49 0.09 -5.39
CA MET A 80 -12.37 -0.28 -6.50
C MET A 80 -12.83 -1.74 -6.41
N ALA A 81 -11.95 -2.67 -6.03
CA ALA A 81 -12.31 -4.08 -5.88
C ALA A 81 -13.23 -4.36 -4.68
N LEU A 82 -13.20 -3.50 -3.66
CA LEU A 82 -14.09 -3.57 -2.51
C LEU A 82 -15.45 -2.89 -2.77
N ASP A 83 -15.56 -2.06 -3.81
CA ASP A 83 -16.81 -1.40 -4.18
C ASP A 83 -17.80 -2.44 -4.74
N PRO A 84 -18.96 -2.66 -4.09
CA PRO A 84 -19.96 -3.62 -4.57
C PRO A 84 -20.44 -3.36 -6.00
N LYS A 85 -20.35 -2.11 -6.49
CA LYS A 85 -20.75 -1.75 -7.86
C LYS A 85 -19.83 -2.34 -8.92
N ASN A 86 -18.58 -2.63 -8.57
CA ASN A 86 -17.58 -3.20 -9.47
C ASN A 86 -17.49 -4.73 -9.35
N GLN A 87 -18.33 -5.34 -8.51
CA GLN A 87 -18.35 -6.78 -8.26
C GLN A 87 -19.14 -7.56 -9.32
N MET A 88 -19.78 -6.89 -10.29
CA MET A 88 -20.42 -7.56 -11.42
C MET A 88 -19.37 -8.04 -12.42
N ASP A 89 -19.21 -9.37 -12.51
CA ASP A 89 -18.44 -10.01 -13.56
C ASP A 89 -19.21 -9.95 -14.88
N HIS A 90 -18.88 -8.96 -15.73
CA HIS A 90 -19.45 -8.83 -17.07
C HIS A 90 -18.88 -9.86 -18.07
N THR A 91 -17.94 -10.70 -17.64
CA THR A 91 -17.23 -11.69 -18.47
C THR A 91 -17.74 -13.12 -18.28
N ASP A 92 -18.73 -13.34 -17.41
CA ASP A 92 -19.47 -14.60 -17.34
C ASP A 92 -20.34 -14.77 -18.61
N ILE A 93 -19.74 -15.36 -19.65
CA ILE A 93 -20.50 -15.88 -20.79
C ILE A 93 -21.22 -17.13 -20.28
N LEU A 94 -22.50 -16.99 -19.96
CA LEU A 94 -23.40 -18.10 -19.67
C LEU A 94 -23.29 -19.13 -20.81
N ASN A 95 -22.71 -20.29 -20.51
CA ASN A 95 -22.66 -21.46 -21.38
C ASN A 95 -23.76 -22.45 -21.00
#